data_AF-A0A397VT16-F1
#
_entry.id   AF-A0A397VT16-F1
#
_cell.length_a   1.000
_cell.length_b   1.000
_cell.length_c   1.000
_cell.angle_alpha   90.00
_cell.angle_beta   90.00
_cell.angle_gamma   90.00
#
_symmetry.space_group_name_H-M   'P 1'
#
loop_
_entity.id
_entity.type
_entity.pdbx_description
1 polymer ?
#
loop_
_entity_poly.entity_id
_entity_poly.type
_entity_poly.pdbx_seq_one_letter_code
_entity_poly.pdbx_strand_id
1 'polypeptide(L)'
;MSDIAETTMTPEQASSVNTDTILTNAQDAESQSPLTRVIVIAIDQSEHSMHAFDWAIKNFLRKDSDLVVLVNIRPIPTVPGPYAIGASYMDFTEVITSLEEQHRVSSHALLQEFAAKLKNHGFACKAIAMRGDARDEIVRKVSEVNADALIVGSRGLGVLKRTFLGSVSDHCCHHCDCTVIVVKATEH
;
A
#
# COMPACT_ATOMS: atom_id res chain seq x y z
N MET A 1 60.32 -8.63 19.21
CA MET A 1 59.39 -8.72 20.37
C MET A 1 58.17 -7.88 20.03
N SER A 2 56.98 -8.44 20.29
CA SER A 2 55.58 -7.92 20.20
C SER A 2 54.93 -7.71 18.81
N ASP A 3 54.30 -8.80 18.34
CA ASP A 3 52.87 -9.02 18.02
C ASP A 3 51.90 -7.90 17.57
N ILE A 4 51.22 -8.21 16.44
CA ILE A 4 49.78 -8.25 16.12
C ILE A 4 48.89 -7.02 16.40
N ALA A 5 48.27 -6.46 15.32
CA ALA A 5 46.80 -6.35 15.16
C ALA A 5 46.43 -5.78 13.78
N GLU A 6 45.98 -6.66 12.87
CA GLU A 6 45.06 -6.31 11.80
C GLU A 6 43.75 -5.80 12.44
N THR A 7 43.41 -4.53 12.22
CA THR A 7 42.09 -4.02 12.57
C THR A 7 41.20 -4.11 11.34
N THR A 8 40.48 -5.22 11.27
CA THR A 8 39.37 -5.47 10.36
C THR A 8 38.28 -4.42 10.60
N MET A 9 37.99 -3.57 9.62
CA MET A 9 36.86 -2.66 9.66
C MET A 9 35.56 -3.46 9.50
N THR A 10 34.64 -3.30 10.45
CA THR A 10 33.34 -3.95 10.48
C THR A 10 32.38 -3.34 9.45
N PRO A 11 31.58 -4.14 8.72
CA PRO A 11 30.56 -3.64 7.81
C PRO A 11 29.28 -3.32 8.60
N GLU A 12 29.20 -2.14 9.21
CA GLU A 12 28.00 -1.66 9.93
C GLU A 12 27.32 -0.47 9.22
N GLN A 13 27.36 -0.44 7.88
CA GLN A 13 26.71 0.61 7.06
C GLN A 13 26.00 0.07 5.82
N ALA A 14 25.27 -1.04 5.95
CA ALA A 14 24.35 -1.51 4.92
C ALA A 14 23.11 -2.15 5.55
N SER A 15 22.14 -1.32 5.95
CA SER A 15 20.82 -1.80 6.37
C SER A 15 19.76 -0.69 6.28
N SER A 16 19.24 -0.49 5.07
CA SER A 16 17.87 -0.01 4.88
C SER A 16 17.23 -0.89 3.80
N VAL A 17 17.10 -2.17 4.12
CA VAL A 17 16.34 -3.12 3.29
C VAL A 17 14.87 -2.77 3.49
N ASN A 18 14.25 -2.33 2.39
CA ASN A 18 12.84 -1.97 2.33
C ASN A 18 12.00 -3.25 2.48
N THR A 19 11.60 -3.58 3.71
CA THR A 19 10.84 -4.81 4.00
C THR A 19 9.36 -4.61 3.71
N ASP A 20 9.01 -4.35 2.44
CA ASP A 20 7.65 -4.46 1.95
C ASP A 20 7.30 -5.96 1.84
N THR A 21 6.33 -6.44 2.61
CA THR A 21 5.90 -7.84 2.54
C THR A 21 5.10 -8.05 1.25
N ILE A 22 5.70 -8.78 0.31
CA ILE A 22 5.04 -9.22 -0.92
C ILE A 22 4.31 -10.53 -0.61
N LEU A 23 2.98 -10.51 -0.70
CA LEU A 23 2.19 -11.73 -0.77
C LEU A 23 1.91 -12.02 -2.25
N THR A 24 2.66 -12.96 -2.82
CA THR A 24 2.47 -13.44 -4.20
C THR A 24 1.84 -14.81 -4.20
N ASN A 25 0.84 -15.02 -5.05
CA ASN A 25 0.42 -16.34 -5.51
C ASN A 25 0.47 -16.34 -7.03
N ALA A 26 1.48 -17.02 -7.60
CA ALA A 26 1.47 -17.43 -8.99
C ALA A 26 0.66 -18.73 -9.07
N GLN A 27 -0.43 -18.77 -9.84
CA GLN A 27 -1.06 -20.04 -10.22
C GLN A 27 -0.30 -20.65 -11.40
N ASP A 28 -0.44 -21.97 -11.50
CA ASP A 28 0.32 -22.92 -12.29
C ASP A 28 0.54 -22.53 -13.77
N ALA A 29 1.77 -22.75 -14.22
CA ALA A 29 2.39 -22.15 -15.41
C ALA A 29 2.03 -22.79 -16.76
N GLU A 30 0.88 -23.44 -16.90
CA GLU A 30 0.53 -24.10 -18.17
C GLU A 30 -0.83 -23.60 -18.68
N SER A 31 -0.78 -22.73 -19.70
CA SER A 31 -1.92 -22.17 -20.48
C SER A 31 -2.55 -20.84 -20.01
N GLN A 32 -1.78 -19.86 -19.55
CA GLN A 32 -2.26 -18.47 -19.48
C GLN A 32 -1.59 -17.59 -20.54
N SER A 33 -2.41 -16.85 -21.30
CA SER A 33 -1.94 -15.74 -22.13
C SER A 33 -1.07 -14.78 -21.30
N PRO A 34 -0.05 -14.15 -21.89
CA PRO A 34 0.81 -13.25 -21.13
C PRO A 34 -0.03 -12.15 -20.48
N LEU A 35 0.18 -11.91 -19.19
CA LEU A 35 -0.37 -10.75 -18.51
C LEU A 35 0.19 -9.50 -19.20
N THR A 36 -0.69 -8.69 -19.75
CA THR A 36 -0.34 -7.53 -20.59
C THR A 36 -0.66 -6.21 -19.94
N ARG A 37 -1.42 -6.21 -18.83
CA ARG A 37 -1.75 -5.01 -18.07
C ARG A 37 -1.44 -5.18 -16.58
N VAL A 38 -0.91 -4.13 -15.96
CA VAL A 38 -0.72 -4.03 -14.50
C VAL A 38 -1.76 -3.05 -13.95
N ILE A 39 -2.68 -3.57 -13.13
CA ILE A 39 -3.74 -2.77 -12.53
C ILE A 39 -3.46 -2.63 -11.03
N VAL A 40 -3.20 -1.40 -10.57
CA VAL A 40 -3.03 -1.11 -9.16
C VAL A 40 -4.39 -0.80 -8.54
N ILE A 41 -4.68 -1.38 -7.38
CA ILE A 41 -5.86 -1.01 -6.58
C ILE A 41 -5.36 -0.60 -5.20
N ALA A 42 -5.57 0.67 -4.84
CA ALA A 42 -5.25 1.15 -3.50
C ALA A 42 -6.41 0.86 -2.56
N ILE A 43 -6.13 0.11 -1.50
CA ILE A 43 -7.12 -0.31 -0.52
C ILE A 43 -6.80 0.26 0.86
N ASP A 44 -7.85 0.67 1.57
CA ASP A 44 -7.85 0.99 2.99
C ASP A 44 -9.05 0.31 3.68
N GLN A 45 -9.25 0.60 4.97
CA GLN A 45 -10.33 0.03 5.78
C GLN A 45 -11.69 0.73 5.56
N SER A 46 -11.81 1.60 4.55
CA SER A 46 -13.05 2.32 4.28
C SER A 46 -14.02 1.52 3.40
N GLU A 47 -15.32 1.76 3.56
CA GLU A 47 -16.35 1.22 2.68
C GLU A 47 -16.18 1.67 1.22
N HIS A 48 -15.63 2.87 1.01
CA HIS A 48 -15.35 3.41 -0.33
C HIS A 48 -14.27 2.60 -1.06
N SER A 49 -13.22 2.19 -0.35
CA SER A 49 -12.18 1.28 -0.86
C SER A 49 -12.75 -0.09 -1.21
N MET A 50 -13.58 -0.66 -0.32
CA MET A 50 -14.23 -1.95 -0.56
C MET A 50 -15.16 -1.90 -1.77
N HIS A 51 -15.97 -0.85 -1.89
CA HIS A 51 -16.83 -0.63 -3.05
C HIS A 51 -16.02 -0.48 -4.34
N ALA A 52 -14.90 0.25 -4.31
CA ALA A 52 -14.03 0.42 -5.47
C ALA A 52 -13.44 -0.92 -5.95
N PHE A 53 -13.03 -1.77 -5.01
CA PHE A 53 -12.53 -3.11 -5.30
C PHE A 53 -13.60 -4.00 -5.95
N ASP A 54 -14.80 -4.06 -5.38
CA ASP A 54 -15.90 -4.88 -5.94
C ASP A 54 -16.33 -4.36 -7.32
N TRP A 55 -16.36 -3.04 -7.49
CA TRP A 55 -16.62 -2.42 -8.77
C TRP A 55 -15.56 -2.79 -9.82
N ALA A 56 -14.27 -2.80 -9.43
CA ALA A 56 -13.17 -3.16 -10.32
C ALA A 56 -13.31 -4.60 -10.84
N ILE A 57 -13.57 -5.55 -9.94
CA ILE A 57 -13.81 -6.96 -10.28
C ILE A 57 -14.96 -7.09 -11.27
N LYS A 58 -16.06 -6.36 -11.03
CA LYS A 58 -17.28 -6.49 -11.82
C LYS A 58 -17.19 -5.82 -13.20
N ASN A 59 -16.47 -4.70 -13.32
CA ASN A 59 -16.62 -3.81 -14.47
C ASN A 59 -15.33 -3.54 -15.26
N PHE A 60 -14.15 -3.76 -14.69
CA PHE A 60 -12.90 -3.30 -15.30
C PHE A 60 -11.84 -4.38 -15.48
N LEU A 61 -11.66 -5.24 -14.47
CA LEU A 61 -10.62 -6.26 -14.48
C LEU A 61 -10.90 -7.37 -15.50
N ARG A 62 -9.83 -7.90 -16.08
CA ARG A 62 -9.82 -8.97 -17.09
C ARG A 62 -8.91 -10.10 -16.63
N LYS A 63 -9.49 -11.28 -16.40
CA LYS A 63 -8.77 -12.43 -15.81
C LYS A 63 -7.56 -12.86 -16.64
N ASP A 64 -7.68 -12.79 -17.95
CA ASP A 64 -6.68 -13.35 -18.88
C ASP A 64 -5.52 -12.40 -19.21
N SER A 65 -5.61 -11.13 -18.80
CA SER A 65 -4.64 -10.10 -19.17
C SER A 65 -4.10 -9.26 -18.01
N ASP A 66 -4.76 -9.27 -16.85
CA ASP A 66 -4.45 -8.32 -15.78
C ASP A 66 -3.66 -8.97 -14.65
N LEU A 67 -2.51 -8.38 -14.34
CA LEU A 67 -1.88 -8.53 -13.04
C LEU A 67 -2.45 -7.47 -12.09
N VAL A 68 -3.16 -7.90 -11.05
CA VAL A 68 -3.70 -6.97 -10.04
C VAL A 68 -2.69 -6.76 -8.92
N VAL A 69 -2.31 -5.51 -8.65
CA VAL A 69 -1.41 -5.14 -7.56
C VAL A 69 -2.23 -4.40 -6.50
N LEU A 70 -2.52 -5.09 -5.40
CA LEU A 70 -3.15 -4.51 -4.22
C LEU A 70 -2.10 -3.75 -3.42
N VAL A 71 -2.38 -2.49 -3.08
CA VAL A 71 -1.50 -1.67 -2.24
C VAL A 71 -2.27 -1.14 -1.03
N ASN A 72 -1.67 -1.27 0.16
CA ASN A 72 -2.14 -0.62 1.37
C ASN A 72 -0.99 0.16 2.00
N ILE A 73 -1.22 1.42 2.35
CA ILE A 73 -0.21 2.32 2.89
C ILE A 73 -0.49 2.56 4.36
N ARG A 74 0.49 2.21 5.20
CA ARG A 74 0.46 2.48 6.64
C ARG A 74 1.06 3.87 6.92
N PRO A 75 0.36 4.75 7.65
CA PRO A 75 0.94 6.01 8.04
C PRO A 75 2.13 5.80 8.98
N ILE A 76 3.14 6.64 8.85
CA ILE A 76 4.23 6.74 9.82
C ILE A 76 3.69 7.53 11.01
N PRO A 77 3.62 6.96 12.24
CA PRO A 77 3.19 7.71 13.41
C PRO A 77 4.11 8.91 13.62
N THR A 78 3.52 10.10 13.72
CA THR A 78 4.28 11.31 14.04
C THR A 78 4.31 11.48 15.56
N VAL A 79 5.51 11.58 16.11
CA VAL A 79 5.68 11.91 17.53
C VAL A 79 5.65 13.43 17.65
N PRO A 80 4.83 14.01 18.54
CA PRO A 80 4.99 15.41 18.91
C PRO A 80 6.43 15.61 19.39
N GLY A 81 7.17 16.52 18.74
CA GLY A 81 8.56 16.77 19.12
C GLY A 81 8.68 17.18 20.59
N PRO A 82 9.88 17.09 21.20
CA PRO A 82 10.09 17.39 22.62
C PRO A 82 9.62 18.79 23.06
N TYR A 83 9.43 19.70 22.10
CA TYR A 83 8.96 21.06 22.29
C TYR A 83 7.43 21.24 22.22
N ALA A 84 6.68 20.27 21.68
CA ALA A 84 5.24 20.41 21.42
C ALA A 84 4.36 20.12 22.65
N ILE A 85 4.87 19.36 23.63
CA ILE A 85 4.09 18.85 24.77
C ILE A 85 4.64 19.23 26.14
N GLY A 86 5.71 20.04 26.23
CA GLY A 86 6.34 20.41 27.51
C GLY A 86 6.85 19.21 28.33
N ALA A 87 6.85 18.02 27.74
CA ALA A 87 7.07 16.73 28.38
C ALA A 87 8.39 16.15 27.89
N SER A 88 9.51 16.86 28.11
CA SER A 88 10.86 16.49 27.67
C SER A 88 11.38 15.15 28.24
N TYR A 89 10.55 14.37 28.93
CA TYR A 89 10.89 13.14 29.64
C TYR A 89 9.95 11.97 29.40
N MET A 90 8.93 12.08 28.54
CA MET A 90 8.03 10.95 28.28
C MET A 90 8.54 10.11 27.11
N ASP A 91 8.92 8.87 27.40
CA ASP A 91 9.29 7.89 26.38
C ASP A 91 8.02 7.34 25.72
N PHE A 92 7.77 7.73 24.47
CA PHE A 92 6.65 7.26 23.67
C PHE A 92 6.99 6.04 22.81
N THR A 93 8.21 5.49 22.92
CA THR A 93 8.70 4.41 22.05
C THR A 93 7.79 3.19 22.09
N GLU A 94 7.35 2.78 23.28
CA GLU A 94 6.45 1.62 23.44
C GLU A 94 5.08 1.86 22.79
N VAL A 95 4.52 3.07 22.95
CA VAL A 95 3.23 3.45 22.36
C VAL A 95 3.34 3.47 20.82
N ILE A 96 4.41 4.07 20.29
CA ILE A 96 4.67 4.12 18.85
C ILE A 96 4.84 2.70 18.29
N THR A 97 5.68 1.88 18.92
CA THR A 97 5.91 0.49 18.51
C THR A 97 4.60 -0.30 18.50
N SER A 98 3.78 -0.15 19.53
CA SER A 98 2.47 -0.82 19.61
C SER A 98 1.52 -0.36 18.50
N LEU A 99 1.47 0.94 18.21
CA LEU A 99 0.63 1.48 17.13
C LEU A 99 1.13 1.03 15.75
N GLU A 100 2.44 1.02 15.53
CA GLU A 100 3.04 0.51 14.29
C GLU A 100 2.74 -0.96 14.08
N GLU A 101 2.86 -1.77 15.12
CA GLU A 101 2.55 -3.19 15.06
C GLU A 101 1.06 -3.42 14.79
N GLN A 102 0.17 -2.66 15.44
CA GLN A 102 -1.26 -2.70 15.14
C GLN A 102 -1.54 -2.36 13.68
N HIS A 103 -0.98 -1.26 13.16
CA HIS A 103 -1.13 -0.90 11.74
C HIS A 103 -0.57 -1.99 10.83
N ARG A 104 0.56 -2.61 11.19
CA ARG A 104 1.17 -3.70 10.44
C ARG A 104 0.22 -4.90 10.36
N VAL A 105 -0.31 -5.36 11.49
CA VAL A 105 -1.23 -6.51 11.55
C VAL A 105 -2.51 -6.22 10.77
N SER A 106 -3.15 -5.07 10.98
CA SER A 106 -4.38 -4.71 10.27
C SER A 106 -4.16 -4.60 8.75
N SER A 107 -3.04 -4.02 8.33
CA SER A 107 -2.67 -3.91 6.91
C SER A 107 -2.49 -5.28 6.24
N HIS A 108 -1.80 -6.21 6.92
CA HIS A 108 -1.61 -7.57 6.40
C HIS A 108 -2.93 -8.34 6.32
N ALA A 109 -3.77 -8.26 7.36
CA ALA A 109 -5.07 -8.91 7.36
C ALA A 109 -5.97 -8.40 6.22
N LEU A 110 -6.00 -7.08 6.01
CA LEU A 110 -6.75 -6.45 4.92
C LEU A 110 -6.26 -6.93 3.54
N LEU A 111 -4.95 -6.89 3.30
CA LEU A 111 -4.36 -7.34 2.04
C LEU A 111 -4.62 -8.83 1.79
N GLN A 112 -4.51 -9.67 2.82
CA GLN A 112 -4.82 -11.11 2.73
C GLN A 112 -6.28 -11.36 2.35
N GLU A 113 -7.22 -10.63 2.97
CA GLU A 113 -8.65 -10.74 2.67
C GLU A 113 -8.93 -10.41 1.19
N PHE A 114 -8.43 -9.28 0.71
CA PHE A 114 -8.68 -8.82 -0.67
C PHE A 114 -7.96 -9.70 -1.70
N ALA A 115 -6.73 -10.14 -1.41
CA ALA A 115 -6.02 -11.09 -2.26
C ALA A 115 -6.76 -12.44 -2.35
N ALA A 116 -7.32 -12.94 -1.24
CA ALA A 116 -8.13 -14.14 -1.25
C ALA A 116 -9.40 -13.96 -2.10
N LYS A 117 -10.08 -12.80 -2.02
CA LYS A 117 -11.21 -12.48 -2.89
C LYS A 117 -10.82 -12.50 -4.38
N LEU A 118 -9.72 -11.86 -4.76
CA LEU A 118 -9.23 -11.90 -6.15
C LEU A 118 -8.91 -13.32 -6.62
N LYS A 119 -8.25 -14.11 -5.77
CA LYS A 119 -7.93 -15.50 -6.07
C LYS A 119 -9.19 -16.34 -6.28
N ASN A 120 -10.19 -16.19 -5.42
CA ASN A 120 -11.47 -16.88 -5.56
C ASN A 120 -12.21 -16.51 -6.85
N HIS A 121 -11.98 -15.30 -7.38
CA HIS A 121 -12.50 -14.88 -8.68
C HIS A 121 -11.60 -15.26 -9.86
N GLY A 122 -10.42 -15.83 -9.62
CA GLY A 122 -9.48 -16.28 -10.65
C GLY A 122 -8.58 -15.19 -11.23
N PHE A 123 -8.26 -14.15 -10.45
CA PHE A 123 -7.30 -13.12 -10.86
C PHE A 123 -5.89 -13.40 -10.34
N ALA A 124 -4.89 -13.21 -11.19
CA ALA A 124 -3.49 -13.12 -10.77
C ALA A 124 -3.30 -11.83 -9.95
N CYS A 125 -2.72 -11.94 -8.75
CA CYS A 125 -2.52 -10.78 -7.91
C CYS A 125 -1.23 -10.80 -7.07
N LYS A 126 -0.77 -9.59 -6.75
CA LYS A 126 0.26 -9.30 -5.74
C LYS A 126 -0.36 -8.38 -4.70
N ALA A 127 -0.04 -8.58 -3.42
CA ALA A 127 -0.43 -7.67 -2.36
C ALA A 127 0.81 -7.10 -1.68
N ILE A 128 0.86 -5.77 -1.55
CA ILE A 128 2.03 -5.01 -1.08
C ILE A 128 1.60 -4.07 0.04
N ALA A 129 2.14 -4.31 1.24
CA ALA A 129 2.02 -3.39 2.36
C ALA A 129 3.18 -2.40 2.34
N MET A 130 2.88 -1.11 2.26
CA MET A 130 3.87 -0.01 2.24
C MET A 130 3.72 0.87 3.48
N ARG A 131 4.68 1.76 3.70
CA ARG A 131 4.68 2.71 4.82
C ARG A 131 5.04 4.12 4.31
N GLY A 132 4.27 5.14 4.67
CA GLY A 132 4.51 6.51 4.24
C GLY A 132 3.23 7.36 4.16
N ASP A 133 3.29 8.49 3.45
CA ASP A 133 2.11 9.23 3.04
C ASP A 133 1.46 8.51 1.85
N ALA A 134 0.16 8.22 1.95
CA ALA A 134 -0.55 7.48 0.92
C ALA A 134 -0.53 8.17 -0.45
N ARG A 135 -0.49 9.51 -0.49
CA ARG A 135 -0.43 10.28 -1.74
C ARG A 135 0.85 9.96 -2.50
N ASP A 136 1.98 10.07 -1.80
CA ASP A 136 3.30 9.93 -2.40
C ASP A 136 3.61 8.47 -2.70
N GLU A 137 3.31 7.56 -1.77
CA GLU A 137 3.62 6.13 -1.93
C GLU A 137 2.80 5.47 -3.04
N ILE A 138 1.54 5.88 -3.25
CA ILE A 138 0.74 5.36 -4.37
C ILE A 138 1.34 5.81 -5.70
N VAL A 139 1.64 7.10 -5.86
CA VAL A 139 2.24 7.64 -7.10
C VAL A 139 3.58 6.96 -7.40
N ARG A 140 4.42 6.81 -6.36
CA ARG A 140 5.70 6.09 -6.46
C ARG A 140 5.49 4.66 -6.92
N LYS A 141 4.58 3.91 -6.28
CA LYS A 141 4.36 2.50 -6.61
C LYS A 141 3.77 2.29 -7.99
N VAL A 142 2.81 3.14 -8.40
CA VAL A 142 2.23 3.14 -9.75
C VAL A 142 3.32 3.27 -10.81
N SER A 143 4.25 4.19 -10.61
CA SER A 143 5.38 4.41 -11.52
C SER A 143 6.36 3.23 -11.49
N GLU A 144 6.69 2.73 -10.29
CA GLU A 144 7.61 1.60 -10.09
C GLU A 144 7.15 0.32 -10.81
N VAL A 145 5.84 0.05 -10.81
CA VAL A 145 5.29 -1.15 -11.46
C VAL A 145 4.84 -0.92 -12.90
N ASN A 146 5.03 0.30 -13.44
CA ASN A 146 4.52 0.72 -14.74
C ASN A 146 3.02 0.40 -14.90
N ALA A 147 2.19 0.83 -13.94
CA ALA A 147 0.78 0.51 -13.94
C ALA A 147 0.07 1.10 -15.17
N ASP A 148 -0.82 0.33 -15.79
CA ASP A 148 -1.70 0.81 -16.86
C ASP A 148 -2.89 1.61 -16.30
N ALA A 149 -3.36 1.20 -15.11
CA ALA A 149 -4.39 1.93 -14.39
C ALA A 149 -4.24 1.82 -12.87
N LEU A 150 -4.65 2.88 -12.18
CA LEU A 150 -4.83 2.95 -10.75
C LEU A 150 -6.33 3.05 -10.44
N ILE A 151 -6.82 2.21 -9.53
CA ILE A 151 -8.18 2.24 -9.02
C ILE A 151 -8.16 2.67 -7.55
N VAL A 152 -8.95 3.69 -7.22
CA VAL A 152 -9.11 4.23 -5.87
C VAL A 152 -10.57 4.48 -5.55
N GLY A 153 -10.92 4.43 -4.27
CA GLY A 153 -12.19 4.97 -3.78
C GLY A 153 -12.25 6.49 -3.92
N SER A 154 -13.45 7.05 -4.03
CA SER A 154 -13.69 8.50 -4.01
C SER A 154 -13.39 9.14 -2.65
N ARG A 155 -13.43 8.37 -1.56
CA ARG A 155 -13.13 8.81 -0.20
C ARG A 155 -12.37 7.70 0.54
N GLY A 156 -11.85 8.03 1.72
CA GLY A 156 -11.16 7.11 2.63
C GLY A 156 -11.48 7.43 4.09
N LEU A 157 -10.66 6.96 5.03
CA LEU A 157 -10.93 6.96 6.48
C LEU A 157 -11.16 8.34 7.15
N GLY A 158 -10.72 9.45 6.54
CA GLY A 158 -10.73 10.78 7.17
C GLY A 158 -11.58 11.86 6.47
N VAL A 159 -12.40 11.50 5.47
CA VAL A 159 -12.99 12.50 4.57
C VAL A 159 -14.27 13.12 5.16
N LEU A 160 -14.36 14.45 5.12
CA LEU A 160 -15.54 15.23 5.53
C LEU A 160 -16.66 15.11 4.48
N LYS A 161 -17.93 15.04 4.92
CA LYS A 161 -19.12 14.90 4.03
C LYS A 161 -19.24 15.95 2.92
N ARG A 162 -18.55 17.09 3.07
CA ARG A 162 -18.64 18.25 2.16
C ARG A 162 -17.70 18.20 0.94
N THR A 163 -16.76 17.26 0.86
CA THR A 163 -15.84 17.14 -0.29
C THR A 163 -16.28 16.06 -1.26
N PHE A 164 -16.22 16.35 -2.56
CA PHE A 164 -16.56 15.41 -3.63
C PHE A 164 -15.50 14.30 -3.78
N LEU A 165 -14.23 14.63 -3.56
CA LEU A 165 -13.08 13.74 -3.67
C LEU A 165 -12.23 13.80 -2.40
N GLY A 166 -11.68 12.66 -1.98
CA GLY A 166 -10.71 12.57 -0.88
C GLY A 166 -9.33 13.06 -1.31
N SER A 167 -8.51 13.48 -0.34
CA SER A 167 -7.17 14.04 -0.59
C SER A 167 -6.24 13.09 -1.35
N VAL A 168 -6.32 11.78 -1.08
CA VAL A 168 -5.50 10.76 -1.76
C VAL A 168 -5.89 10.63 -3.23
N SER A 169 -7.18 10.45 -3.49
CA SER A 169 -7.72 10.24 -4.83
C SER A 169 -7.52 11.49 -5.71
N ASP A 170 -7.75 12.67 -5.15
CA ASP A 170 -7.49 13.95 -5.81
C ASP A 170 -6.00 14.11 -6.16
N HIS A 171 -5.11 13.80 -5.22
CA HIS A 171 -3.68 13.85 -5.48
C HIS A 171 -3.27 12.87 -6.59
N CYS A 172 -3.74 11.63 -6.55
CA CYS A 172 -3.42 10.62 -7.56
C CYS A 172 -3.87 11.05 -8.96
N CYS A 173 -5.06 11.63 -9.11
CA CYS A 173 -5.57 12.13 -10.40
C CYS A 173 -4.66 13.18 -11.05
N HIS A 174 -3.88 13.93 -10.26
CA HIS A 174 -3.01 14.97 -10.77
C HIS A 174 -1.54 14.52 -10.97
N HIS A 175 -1.12 13.42 -10.34
CA HIS A 175 0.31 13.06 -10.26
C HIS A 175 0.64 11.64 -10.74
N CYS A 176 -0.34 10.75 -10.93
CA CYS A 176 -0.06 9.44 -11.50
C CYS A 176 0.10 9.51 -13.02
N ASP A 177 1.12 8.83 -13.55
CA ASP A 177 1.40 8.75 -14.98
C ASP A 177 0.51 7.74 -15.73
N CYS A 178 -0.46 7.13 -15.05
CA CYS A 178 -1.38 6.13 -15.60
C CYS A 178 -2.84 6.57 -15.56
N THR A 179 -3.74 5.77 -16.13
CA THR A 179 -5.18 6.05 -16.04
C THR A 179 -5.67 5.90 -14.60
N VAL A 180 -6.16 6.98 -13.99
CA VAL A 180 -6.74 6.95 -12.64
C VAL A 180 -8.25 6.81 -12.71
N ILE A 181 -8.79 5.75 -12.09
CA ILE A 181 -10.22 5.47 -11.98
C ILE A 181 -10.64 5.70 -10.54
N VAL A 182 -11.42 6.76 -10.33
CA VAL A 182 -12.03 7.08 -9.04
C VAL A 182 -13.43 6.48 -8.99
N VAL A 183 -13.64 5.52 -8.10
CA VAL A 183 -14.96 4.92 -7.92
C VAL A 183 -15.77 5.71 -6.89
N LYS A 184 -16.87 6.32 -7.35
CA LYS A 184 -17.84 6.98 -6.48
C LYS A 184 -18.64 5.94 -5.70
N ALA A 185 -18.67 6.04 -4.37
CA ALA A 185 -19.63 5.26 -3.60
C ALA A 185 -21.03 5.86 -3.76
N THR A 186 -22.02 5.00 -3.96
CA THR A 186 -23.42 5.38 -3.86
C THR A 186 -23.73 5.69 -2.40
N GLU A 187 -24.09 6.93 -2.09
CA GLU A 187 -24.63 7.27 -0.77
C GLU A 187 -25.97 6.51 -0.60
N HIS A 188 -26.12 5.80 0.52
CA HIS A 188 -27.41 5.33 1.01
C HIS A 188 -27.84 6.23 2.17
#